data_AF-A0A4W2D0B3-F1
#
_entry.id   AF-A0A4W2D0B3-F1
#
_cell.length_a   1.000
_cell.length_b   1.000
_cell.length_c   1.000
_cell.angle_alpha   90.00
_cell.angle_beta   90.00
_cell.angle_gamma   90.00
#
_symmetry.space_group_name_H-M   'P 1'
#
loop_
_entity.id
_entity.type
_entity.pdbx_description
1 polymer ?
#
loop_
_entity_poly.entity_id
_entity_poly.type
_entity_poly.pdbx_seq_one_letter_code
_entity_poly.pdbx_strand_id
1 'polypeptide(L)' 'YLFWYIQHLKKAPQFLMKGLTADKKVEHEGFQATLKSDSSFHLQKWAVQTSDSAVYNCALSDTVREGCMGS' A
#
# COMPACT_ATOMS: atom_id res chain seq x y z
N TYR A 1 -9.50 -0.03 -3.06
CA TYR A 1 -8.06 -0.04 -3.43
C TYR A 1 -7.21 0.11 -2.18
N LEU A 2 -6.06 -0.56 -2.11
CA LEU A 2 -5.13 -0.47 -0.99
C LEU A 2 -3.81 0.18 -1.40
N PHE A 3 -3.19 0.93 -0.51
CA PHE A 3 -2.00 1.72 -0.79
C PHE A 3 -1.01 1.63 0.38
N TRP A 4 0.27 1.67 0.03
CA TRP A 4 1.33 1.95 0.98
C TRP A 4 1.94 3.31 0.69
N TYR A 5 2.21 4.04 1.77
CA TYR A 5 2.94 5.30 1.75
C TYR A 5 4.16 5.20 2.68
N ILE A 6 5.26 5.80 2.25
CA ILE A 6 6.45 6.00 3.08
C ILE A 6 6.55 7.47 3.50
N GLN A 7 6.81 7.71 4.77
CA GLN A 7 6.96 9.06 5.30
C GLN A 7 8.28 9.19 6.06
N HIS A 8 9.22 9.91 5.45
CA HIS A 8 10.46 10.32 6.08
C HIS A 8 10.24 11.55 6.97
N LEU A 9 11.14 11.77 7.92
CA LEU A 9 11.08 12.90 8.86
C LEU A 9 10.81 14.24 8.12
N LYS A 10 9.80 14.96 8.61
CA LYS A 10 9.38 16.28 8.10
C LYS A 10 8.97 16.31 6.62
N LYS A 11 8.73 15.16 5.99
CA LYS A 11 8.17 15.06 4.65
C LYS A 11 6.69 14.67 4.70
N ALA A 12 5.96 15.05 3.67
CA ALA A 12 4.63 14.51 3.42
C ALA A 12 4.75 13.01 3.07
N PRO A 13 3.71 12.19 3.35
CA PRO A 13 3.65 10.81 2.89
C PRO A 13 3.83 10.73 1.37
N GLN A 14 4.74 9.86 0.93
CA GLN A 14 5.05 9.63 -0.48
C GLN A 14 4.47 8.28 -0.88
N PHE A 15 3.85 8.22 -2.06
CA PHE A 15 3.29 6.99 -2.59
C PHE A 15 4.40 5.96 -2.78
N LEU A 16 4.21 4.76 -2.23
CA LEU A 16 5.14 3.64 -2.39
C LEU A 16 4.57 2.62 -3.38
N MET A 17 3.34 2.16 -3.16
CA MET A 17 2.72 1.15 -4.04
C MET A 17 1.21 1.02 -3.84
N LYS A 18 0.54 0.42 -4.84
CA LYS A 18 -0.91 0.19 -4.89
C LYS A 18 -1.23 -1.29 -5.06
N GLY A 19 -2.13 -1.81 -4.22
CA GLY A 19 -2.77 -3.12 -4.34
C GLY A 19 -4.18 -3.02 -4.93
N LEU A 20 -4.50 -3.92 -5.86
CA LEU A 20 -5.74 -3.88 -6.67
C LEU A 20 -6.62 -5.11 -6.48
N THR A 21 -6.05 -6.31 -6.56
CA THR A 21 -6.76 -7.60 -6.45
C THR A 21 -5.97 -8.52 -5.53
N ALA A 22 -6.67 -9.42 -4.83
CA ALA A 22 -6.04 -10.46 -4.03
C ALA A 22 -5.03 -11.26 -4.87
N ASP A 23 -3.99 -11.78 -4.21
CA ASP A 23 -2.97 -12.66 -4.79
C ASP A 23 -2.07 -12.02 -5.86
N LYS A 24 -2.06 -10.69 -5.97
CA LYS A 24 -1.04 -9.96 -6.74
C LYS A 24 0.09 -9.47 -5.85
N LYS A 25 1.28 -9.95 -6.17
CA LYS A 25 2.56 -9.47 -5.66
C LYS A 25 2.98 -8.22 -6.43
N VAL A 26 3.22 -7.11 -5.74
CA VAL A 26 3.74 -5.87 -6.34
C VAL A 26 5.12 -5.60 -5.73
N GLU A 27 6.12 -5.38 -6.59
CA GLU A 27 7.48 -5.05 -6.18
C GLU A 27 7.83 -3.62 -6.63
N HIS A 28 8.47 -2.85 -5.73
CA HIS A 28 8.95 -1.51 -6.03
C HIS A 28 10.12 -1.16 -5.09
N GLU A 29 11.27 -0.76 -5.65
CA GLU A 29 12.45 -0.30 -4.87
C GLU A 29 12.89 -1.24 -3.73
N GLY A 30 12.83 -2.56 -3.96
CA GLY A 30 13.19 -3.58 -2.97
C GLY A 30 12.12 -3.84 -1.90
N PHE A 31 10.97 -3.18 -2.01
CA PHE A 31 9.77 -3.52 -1.28
C PHE A 31 8.89 -4.46 -2.09
N GLN A 32 8.17 -5.32 -1.38
CA GLN A 32 7.09 -6.15 -1.89
C GLN A 32 5.84 -5.89 -1.06
N ALA A 33 4.67 -5.75 -1.68
CA ALA A 33 3.41 -5.95 -0.99
C ALA A 33 2.57 -7.08 -1.58
N THR A 34 1.87 -7.77 -0.70
CA THR A 34 0.99 -8.88 -1.03
C THR A 34 -0.37 -8.66 -0.37
N LEU A 35 -1.43 -8.63 -1.18
CA LEU A 35 -2.81 -8.66 -0.69
C LEU A 35 -3.22 -10.12 -0.48
N LYS A 36 -3.47 -10.49 0.77
CA LYS A 36 -3.87 -11.83 1.17
C LYS A 36 -5.37 -12.01 1.18
N SER A 37 -5.82 -13.27 1.18
CA SER A 37 -7.24 -13.66 1.23
C SER A 37 -7.94 -13.27 2.53
N ASP A 38 -7.20 -13.05 3.61
CA ASP A 38 -7.70 -12.56 4.91
C ASP A 38 -7.92 -11.04 4.96
N SER A 39 -7.90 -10.38 3.79
CA SER A 39 -8.01 -8.92 3.64
C SER A 39 -6.85 -8.12 4.25
N SER A 40 -5.70 -8.75 4.50
CA SER A 40 -4.48 -8.06 4.92
C SER A 40 -3.59 -7.66 3.74
N PHE A 41 -2.92 -6.51 3.84
CA PHE A 41 -1.99 -6.02 2.83
C PHE A 41 -0.59 -5.89 3.40
N HIS A 42 0.19 -6.96 3.31
CA HIS A 42 1.48 -7.05 3.98
C HIS A 42 2.58 -6.42 3.13
N LEU A 43 3.30 -5.44 3.69
CA LEU A 43 4.54 -4.90 3.13
C LEU A 43 5.74 -5.69 3.64
N GLN A 44 6.67 -6.01 2.75
CA GLN A 44 7.92 -6.70 3.01
C GLN A 44 9.05 -5.91 2.36
N LYS A 45 10.22 -5.91 2.98
CA LYS A 45 11.45 -5.39 2.38
C LYS A 45 12.57 -6.38 2.66
N TRP A 46 13.30 -6.80 1.64
CA TRP A 46 14.48 -7.63 1.85
C TRP A 46 15.70 -6.75 2.11
N ALA A 47 16.59 -7.19 2.99
CA ALA A 47 17.79 -6.45 3.38
C ALA A 47 17.49 -5.05 3.94
N VAL A 48 16.71 -4.99 5.02
CA VAL A 48 16.42 -3.75 5.75
C VAL A 48 17.72 -3.13 6.29
N GLN A 49 17.89 -1.82 6.06
CA GLN A 49 19.00 -1.01 6.53
C GLN A 49 18.52 0.13 7.42
N THR A 50 19.41 0.73 8.21
CA THR A 50 19.08 1.90 9.05
C THR A 50 18.53 3.06 8.23
N SER A 51 18.96 3.24 6.98
CA SER A 51 18.46 4.26 6.06
C SER A 51 16.97 4.11 5.73
N ASP A 52 16.39 2.93 5.96
CA ASP A 52 14.98 2.65 5.70
C ASP A 52 14.06 3.11 6.84
N SER A 53 14.62 3.73 7.88
CA SER A 53 13.88 4.26 9.00
C SER A 53 12.92 5.36 8.55
N ALA A 54 11.64 5.01 8.50
CA ALA A 54 10.54 5.88 8.10
C ALA A 54 9.24 5.38 8.74
N VAL A 55 8.19 6.19 8.67
CA VAL A 55 6.83 5.74 9.01
C VAL A 55 6.18 5.16 7.76
N TYR A 56 5.68 3.93 7.86
CA TYR A 56 5.01 3.22 6.78
C TYR A 56 3.51 3.19 7.06
N ASN A 57 2.72 3.82 6.19
CA ASN A 57 1.27 3.95 6.37
C ASN A 57 0.52 3.12 5.33
N CYS A 58 -0.42 2.30 5.79
CA CYS A 58 -1.38 1.62 4.93
C CYS A 58 -2.65 2.47 4.82
N ALA A 59 -3.18 2.64 3.61
CA ALA A 59 -4.40 3.38 3.36
C ALA A 59 -5.36 2.57 2.47
N LEU A 60 -6.65 2.66 2.79
CA LEU A 60 -7.74 2.08 2.01
C LEU A 60 -8.51 3.24 1.36
N SER A 61 -8.60 3.22 0.03
CA SER A 61 -9.60 4.03 -0.67
C SER A 61 -10.77 3.14 -1.02
N ASP A 62 -11.95 3.52 -0.57
CA ASP A 62 -13.17 2.95 -1.10
C ASP A 62 -13.28 3.31 -2.59
N THR A 63 -13.85 2.40 -3.36
CA THR A 63 -14.30 2.68 -4.71
C THR A 63 -15.81 2.64 -4.66
N VAL A 64 -16.43 3.80 -4.44
CA VAL A 64 -17.83 3.95 -4.82
C VAL A 64 -17.85 3.72 -6.33
N ARG A 65 -18.36 2.56 -6.77
CA ARG A 65 -19.01 2.53 -8.07
C ARG A 65 -20.25 3.37 -7.83
N GLU A 66 -20.39 4.50 -8.52
CA GLU A 66 -21.69 5.15 -8.68
C GLU A 66 -22.63 4.07 -9.22
N GLY A 67 -23.27 3.31 -8.33
CA GLY A 67 -24.49 2.61 -8.67
C GLY A 67 -25.44 3.73 -9.02
N CYS A 68 -25.96 3.70 -10.26
CA CYS A 68 -27.04 4.58 -10.68
C CYS A 68 -27.97 4.77 -9.49
N MET A 69 -27.98 5.98 -8.95
CA MET A 69 -28.89 6.38 -7.90
C MET A 69 -30.27 6.10 -8.50
N GLY A 70 -30.95 5.08 -7.95
CA GLY A 70 -32.25 4.65 -8.43
C GLY A 70 -33.16 5.86 -8.46
N SER A 71 -33.62 6.18 -9.67
CA SER A 71 -34.73 7.08 -9.95
C SER A 71 -35.98 6.71 -9.16
#